data_AF-A0A1I3B432-F1
#
_entry.id   AF-A0A1I3B432-F1
#
_cell.length_a   1.000
_cell.length_b   1.000
_cell.length_c   1.000
_cell.angle_alpha   90.00
_cell.angle_beta   90.00
_cell.angle_gamma   90.00
#
_symmetry.space_group_name_H-M   'P 1'
#
loop_
_entity.id
_entity.type
_entity.pdbx_description
1 polymer ?
#
loop_
_entity_poly.entity_id
_entity_poly.type
_entity_poly.pdbx_seq_one_letter_code
_entity_poly.pdbx_strand_id
1 'polypeptide(L)'
;MNCKKGMYSHCESAGGWILGNLIDGTQAEYVRIPFADNSLYPIPAGADEEALVMLSDILPTGFECGVVNGKIKPGDTVAIVGGGPIGLATLLTAQFYSPAEIIMVDIDDNVLKSPKNWERLRSSTTAMGRLLRRCWH
;
A
#
# COMPACT_ATOMS: atom_id res chain seq x y z
N MET A 1 8.59 3.18 21.82
CA MET A 1 8.11 1.88 22.38
C MET A 1 7.92 0.75 21.34
N ASN A 2 7.89 1.07 20.04
CA ASN A 2 7.51 0.13 18.97
C ASN A 2 8.56 -0.95 18.62
N CYS A 3 9.86 -0.65 18.75
CA CYS A 3 10.92 -1.62 18.47
C CYS A 3 10.83 -2.88 19.35
N LYS A 4 10.47 -2.71 20.62
CA LYS A 4 10.31 -3.83 21.57
C LYS A 4 9.09 -4.70 21.25
N LYS A 5 8.17 -4.20 20.44
CA LYS A 5 6.97 -4.91 19.96
C LYS A 5 7.18 -5.56 18.58
N GLY A 6 8.41 -5.49 18.02
CA GLY A 6 8.71 -5.98 16.68
C GLY A 6 8.24 -5.06 15.54
N MET A 7 7.69 -3.88 15.84
CA MET A 7 7.27 -2.90 14.82
C MET A 7 8.43 -1.96 14.49
N TYR A 8 9.44 -2.49 13.79
CA TYR A 8 10.69 -1.78 13.52
C TYR A 8 10.51 -0.57 12.58
N SER A 9 9.52 -0.61 11.69
CA SER A 9 9.11 0.51 10.84
C SER A 9 8.60 1.73 11.63
N HIS A 10 8.20 1.55 12.90
CA HIS A 10 7.68 2.63 13.75
C HIS A 10 8.62 2.97 14.91
N CYS A 11 9.88 2.58 14.82
CA CYS A 11 10.90 2.91 15.82
C CYS A 11 11.23 4.41 15.82
N GLU A 12 10.86 5.10 16.89
CA GLU A 12 11.05 6.56 17.08
C GLU A 12 12.51 7.04 16.89
N SER A 13 13.49 6.23 17.27
CA SER A 13 14.88 6.69 17.37
C SER A 13 15.76 6.35 16.17
N ALA A 14 15.31 5.47 15.26
CA ALA A 14 16.14 5.00 14.15
C ALA A 14 15.44 4.15 13.07
N GLY A 15 14.11 3.98 13.11
CA GLY A 15 13.38 3.20 12.10
C GLY A 15 12.44 4.06 11.26
N GLY A 16 11.65 3.39 10.43
CA GLY A 16 10.69 4.03 9.53
C GLY A 16 11.32 4.59 8.27
N TRP A 17 10.75 5.69 7.76
CA TRP A 17 11.14 6.27 6.48
C TRP A 17 12.44 7.08 6.61
N ILE A 18 13.58 6.38 6.58
CA ILE A 18 14.92 6.99 6.68
C ILE A 18 15.64 7.04 5.33
N LEU A 19 15.53 5.98 4.51
CA LEU A 19 16.17 5.90 3.19
C LEU A 19 15.57 6.93 2.24
N GLY A 20 16.40 7.79 1.66
CA GLY A 20 15.97 8.88 0.79
C GLY A 20 15.26 10.04 1.49
N ASN A 21 15.21 10.03 2.84
CA ASN A 21 14.61 11.10 3.64
C ASN A 21 15.63 11.70 4.62
N LEU A 22 16.18 10.89 5.51
CA LEU A 22 17.19 11.31 6.50
C LEU A 22 18.61 10.86 6.14
N ILE A 23 18.74 9.82 5.31
CA ILE A 23 19.99 9.29 4.79
C ILE A 23 19.85 9.02 3.28
N ASP A 24 20.97 8.77 2.61
CA ASP A 24 20.98 8.44 1.18
C ASP A 24 20.07 7.25 0.86
N GLY A 25 19.41 7.33 -0.31
CA GLY A 25 18.43 6.34 -0.77
C GLY A 25 19.05 5.17 -1.54
N THR A 26 18.18 4.44 -2.24
CA THR A 26 18.55 3.20 -2.96
C THR A 26 18.87 3.41 -4.44
N GLN A 27 18.76 4.64 -4.96
CA GLN A 27 19.12 4.97 -6.35
C GLN A 27 20.64 5.18 -6.51
N ALA A 28 21.40 4.15 -6.17
CA ALA A 28 22.86 4.12 -6.23
C ALA A 28 23.35 2.67 -6.41
N GLU A 29 24.61 2.49 -6.83
CA GLU A 29 25.20 1.15 -6.99
C GLU A 29 25.35 0.40 -5.66
N TYR A 30 25.44 1.13 -4.54
CA TYR A 30 25.54 0.59 -3.20
C TYR A 30 24.66 1.39 -2.23
N VAL A 31 24.06 0.71 -1.27
CA VAL A 31 23.26 1.33 -0.21
C VAL A 31 23.71 0.87 1.16
N ARG A 32 23.79 1.80 2.11
CA ARG A 32 24.01 1.49 3.52
C ARG A 32 22.66 1.25 4.20
N ILE A 33 22.44 0.03 4.70
CA ILE A 33 21.21 -0.34 5.42
C ILE A 33 21.46 -0.38 6.94
N PRO A 34 20.91 0.54 7.73
CA PRO A 34 20.93 0.45 9.19
C PRO A 34 20.07 -0.72 9.69
N PHE A 35 20.51 -1.40 10.76
CA PHE A 35 19.76 -2.50 11.41
C PHE A 35 19.35 -3.64 10.47
N ALA A 36 20.25 -4.01 9.54
CA ALA A 36 20.02 -5.00 8.49
C ALA A 36 19.40 -6.31 9.00
N ASP A 37 19.80 -6.80 10.18
CA ASP A 37 19.25 -8.01 10.81
C ASP A 37 17.73 -7.96 11.03
N ASN A 38 17.16 -6.75 11.14
CA ASN A 38 15.74 -6.52 11.42
C ASN A 38 14.99 -5.87 10.25
N SER A 39 15.70 -5.44 9.20
CA SER A 39 15.14 -4.67 8.07
C SER A 39 15.33 -5.32 6.70
N LEU A 40 16.21 -6.32 6.59
CA LEU A 40 16.42 -7.09 5.36
C LEU A 40 15.94 -8.52 5.54
N TYR A 41 15.41 -9.07 4.45
CA TYR A 41 14.94 -10.44 4.39
C TYR A 41 15.63 -11.15 3.22
N PRO A 42 16.08 -12.40 3.40
CA PRO A 42 16.63 -13.18 2.31
C PRO A 42 15.54 -13.42 1.27
N ILE A 43 15.90 -13.22 0.00
CA ILE A 43 15.00 -13.47 -1.12
C ILE A 43 14.79 -14.99 -1.26
N PRO A 44 13.54 -15.49 -1.26
CA PRO A 44 13.27 -16.89 -1.52
C PRO A 44 13.71 -17.30 -2.93
N ALA A 45 14.23 -18.53 -3.07
CA ALA A 45 14.67 -19.03 -4.37
C ALA A 45 13.50 -19.12 -5.37
N GLY A 46 13.71 -18.61 -6.57
CA GLY A 46 12.70 -18.61 -7.64
C GLY A 46 11.59 -17.57 -7.48
N ALA A 47 11.73 -16.63 -6.54
CA ALA A 47 10.84 -15.48 -6.45
C ALA A 47 11.07 -14.48 -7.60
N ASP A 48 10.00 -13.82 -8.02
CA ASP A 48 10.02 -12.72 -9.00
C ASP A 48 10.56 -11.45 -8.32
N GLU A 49 11.76 -11.02 -8.71
CA GLU A 49 12.45 -9.87 -8.10
C GLU A 49 11.69 -8.56 -8.32
N GLU A 50 11.08 -8.37 -9.49
CA GLU A 50 10.25 -7.22 -9.81
C GLU A 50 8.98 -7.19 -8.96
N ALA A 51 8.42 -8.35 -8.60
CA ALA A 51 7.33 -8.40 -7.63
C ALA A 51 7.80 -8.09 -6.20
N LEU A 52 8.99 -8.54 -5.82
CA LEU A 52 9.54 -8.30 -4.48
C LEU A 52 9.81 -6.84 -4.18
N VAL A 53 10.15 -6.02 -5.19
CA VAL A 53 10.31 -4.57 -4.98
C VAL A 53 9.03 -3.92 -4.46
N MET A 54 7.86 -4.50 -4.76
CA MET A 54 6.58 -3.98 -4.26
C MET A 54 6.43 -4.16 -2.75
N LEU A 55 7.15 -5.10 -2.14
CA LEU A 55 7.14 -5.35 -0.70
C LEU A 55 7.95 -4.31 0.09
N SER A 56 8.78 -3.49 -0.55
CA SER A 56 9.57 -2.48 0.18
C SER A 56 8.76 -1.22 0.55
N ASP A 57 7.68 -0.95 -0.18
CA ASP A 57 6.85 0.25 0.05
C ASP A 57 5.37 0.02 -0.30
N ILE A 58 5.06 -0.28 -1.56
CA ILE A 58 3.69 -0.25 -2.09
C ILE A 58 2.75 -1.19 -1.29
N LEU A 59 3.14 -2.45 -1.11
CA LEU A 59 2.34 -3.45 -0.40
C LEU A 59 2.24 -3.19 1.11
N PRO A 60 3.34 -2.97 1.86
CA PRO A 60 3.21 -2.68 3.30
C PRO A 60 2.48 -1.36 3.56
N THR A 61 2.67 -0.32 2.73
CA THR A 61 1.94 0.94 2.87
C THR A 61 0.43 0.73 2.62
N GLY A 62 0.04 0.05 1.55
CA GLY A 62 -1.37 -0.24 1.27
C GLY A 62 -2.03 -1.09 2.37
N PHE A 63 -1.31 -2.08 2.89
CA PHE A 63 -1.80 -2.92 3.98
C PHE A 63 -1.90 -2.19 5.31
N GLU A 64 -0.81 -1.60 5.80
CA GLU A 64 -0.77 -1.01 7.13
C GLU A 64 -1.57 0.30 7.18
N CYS A 65 -1.31 1.22 6.25
CA CYS A 65 -1.97 2.53 6.22
C CYS A 65 -3.38 2.47 5.66
N GLY A 66 -3.65 1.58 4.70
CA GLY A 66 -4.97 1.43 4.10
C GLY A 66 -5.87 0.48 4.91
N VAL A 67 -5.46 -0.78 5.04
CA VAL A 67 -6.32 -1.85 5.58
C VAL A 67 -6.34 -1.88 7.10
N VAL A 68 -5.18 -1.93 7.75
CA VAL A 68 -5.07 -2.06 9.21
C VAL A 68 -5.53 -0.77 9.89
N ASN A 69 -5.02 0.39 9.47
CA ASN A 69 -5.44 1.69 9.99
C ASN A 69 -6.90 2.02 9.61
N GLY A 70 -7.36 1.55 8.45
CA GLY A 70 -8.77 1.60 8.04
C GLY A 70 -9.67 0.66 8.85
N LYS A 71 -9.09 -0.26 9.63
CA LYS A 71 -9.77 -1.23 10.50
C LYS A 71 -10.81 -2.06 9.76
N ILE A 72 -10.49 -2.46 8.53
CA ILE A 72 -11.38 -3.27 7.68
C ILE A 72 -11.68 -4.60 8.36
N LYS A 73 -12.95 -5.00 8.33
CA LYS A 73 -13.47 -6.25 8.88
C LYS A 73 -14.24 -7.05 7.84
N PRO A 74 -14.43 -8.36 8.08
CA PRO A 74 -15.33 -9.16 7.27
C PRO A 74 -16.73 -8.57 7.17
N GLY A 75 -17.24 -8.49 5.94
CA GLY A 75 -18.56 -7.93 5.64
C GLY A 75 -18.61 -6.40 5.47
N ASP A 76 -17.50 -5.68 5.67
CA ASP A 76 -17.48 -4.22 5.45
C ASP A 76 -17.67 -3.85 3.97
N THR A 77 -18.26 -2.69 3.73
CA THR A 77 -18.18 -1.99 2.44
C THR A 77 -17.05 -0.97 2.51
N VAL A 78 -16.05 -1.13 1.64
CA VAL A 78 -14.81 -0.35 1.66
C VAL A 78 -14.75 0.57 0.45
N ALA A 79 -14.52 1.86 0.67
CA ALA A 79 -14.21 2.80 -0.41
C ALA A 79 -12.70 3.09 -0.43
N ILE A 80 -12.07 2.88 -1.59
CA ILE A 80 -10.66 3.23 -1.83
C ILE A 80 -10.63 4.41 -2.78
N VAL A 81 -10.02 5.51 -2.35
CA VAL A 81 -9.90 6.74 -3.13
C VAL A 81 -8.48 6.84 -3.69
N GLY A 82 -8.37 6.73 -5.02
CA GLY A 82 -7.13 6.62 -5.77
C GLY A 82 -6.80 5.16 -6.09
N GLY A 83 -6.68 4.85 -7.38
CA GLY A 83 -6.29 3.56 -7.95
C GLY A 83 -4.84 3.53 -8.45
N GLY A 84 -3.97 4.39 -7.88
CA GLY A 84 -2.52 4.27 -8.04
C GLY A 84 -1.96 3.01 -7.36
N PRO A 85 -0.63 2.80 -7.38
CA PRO A 85 0.00 1.58 -6.85
C PRO A 85 -0.40 1.24 -5.41
N ILE A 86 -0.40 2.23 -4.50
CA ILE A 86 -0.83 2.04 -3.10
C ILE A 86 -2.33 1.70 -3.01
N GLY A 87 -3.18 2.33 -3.83
CA GLY A 87 -4.62 2.04 -3.85
C GLY A 87 -4.92 0.62 -4.31
N LEU A 88 -4.20 0.14 -5.33
CA LEU A 88 -4.26 -1.24 -5.80
C LEU A 88 -3.69 -2.23 -4.77
N ALA A 89 -2.64 -1.86 -4.05
CA ALA A 89 -2.14 -2.66 -2.93
C ALA A 89 -3.16 -2.75 -1.77
N THR A 90 -3.82 -1.65 -1.43
CA THR A 90 -4.92 -1.64 -0.45
C THR A 90 -6.07 -2.54 -0.92
N LEU A 91 -6.45 -2.46 -2.20
CA LEU A 91 -7.46 -3.34 -2.79
C LEU A 91 -7.05 -4.81 -2.65
N LEU A 92 -5.83 -5.16 -3.04
CA LEU A 92 -5.32 -6.54 -2.98
C LEU A 92 -5.34 -7.07 -1.55
N THR A 93 -4.83 -6.29 -0.61
CA THR A 93 -4.63 -6.71 0.77
C THR A 93 -5.92 -6.63 1.61
N ALA A 94 -6.88 -5.77 1.25
CA ALA A 94 -8.20 -5.71 1.87
C ALA A 94 -8.99 -7.01 1.66
N GLN A 95 -8.75 -7.72 0.55
CA GLN A 95 -9.42 -8.99 0.27
C GLN A 95 -9.14 -10.07 1.33
N PHE A 96 -8.00 -10.01 2.03
CA PHE A 96 -7.70 -10.92 3.14
C PHE A 96 -8.72 -10.83 4.28
N TYR A 97 -9.43 -9.71 4.39
CA TYR A 97 -10.46 -9.49 5.40
C TYR A 97 -11.86 -9.85 4.92
N SER A 98 -12.04 -10.35 3.69
CA SER A 98 -13.35 -10.71 3.12
C SER A 98 -14.42 -9.60 3.26
N PRO A 99 -14.17 -8.38 2.76
CA PRO A 99 -15.18 -7.33 2.71
C PRO A 99 -16.37 -7.76 1.85
N ALA A 100 -17.56 -7.24 2.16
CA ALA A 100 -18.75 -7.49 1.36
C ALA A 100 -18.65 -6.81 -0.02
N GLU A 101 -18.10 -5.59 -0.05
CA GLU A 101 -17.96 -4.81 -1.27
C GLU A 101 -16.72 -3.90 -1.18
N ILE A 102 -16.02 -3.74 -2.30
CA ILE A 102 -14.96 -2.74 -2.45
C ILE A 102 -15.32 -1.83 -3.62
N ILE A 103 -15.26 -0.52 -3.38
CA ILE A 103 -15.55 0.53 -4.35
C ILE A 103 -14.25 1.30 -4.61
N MET A 104 -13.74 1.24 -5.83
CA MET A 104 -12.59 2.04 -6.24
C MET A 104 -13.07 3.34 -6.88
N VAL A 105 -12.53 4.46 -6.39
CA VAL A 105 -12.83 5.81 -6.88
C VAL A 105 -11.54 6.43 -7.39
N ASP A 106 -11.48 6.73 -8.68
CA ASP A 106 -10.36 7.45 -9.30
C ASP A 106 -10.89 8.56 -10.22
N ILE A 107 -10.05 9.56 -10.48
CA ILE A 107 -10.31 10.62 -11.45
C ILE A 107 -9.93 10.22 -12.87
N ASP A 108 -9.04 9.24 -13.04
CA ASP A 108 -8.61 8.68 -14.31
C ASP A 108 -9.39 7.39 -14.62
N ASP A 109 -10.21 7.49 -15.66
CA ASP A 109 -10.98 6.39 -16.21
C ASP A 109 -10.13 5.17 -16.60
N ASN A 110 -8.88 5.38 -17.05
CA ASN A 110 -8.04 4.29 -17.55
C ASN A 110 -7.65 3.32 -16.42
N VAL A 111 -7.43 3.85 -15.22
CA VAL A 111 -7.15 3.08 -14.02
C VAL A 111 -8.32 2.15 -13.69
N LEU A 112 -9.55 2.66 -13.82
CA LEU A 112 -10.78 1.91 -13.54
C LEU A 112 -11.12 0.89 -14.63
N LYS A 113 -10.71 1.13 -15.88
CA LYS A 113 -10.98 0.28 -17.05
C LYS A 113 -9.97 -0.86 -17.24
N SER A 114 -8.89 -0.92 -16.46
CA SER A 114 -7.75 -1.83 -16.70
C SER A 114 -8.06 -3.33 -16.48
N PRO A 115 -7.90 -4.19 -17.51
CA PRO A 115 -7.53 -5.62 -17.50
C PRO A 115 -7.73 -6.50 -16.27
N LYS A 116 -6.94 -6.12 -15.27
CA LYS A 116 -6.35 -7.03 -14.29
C LYS A 116 -7.04 -6.91 -12.93
N ASN A 117 -8.12 -6.12 -12.85
CA ASN A 117 -8.64 -5.62 -11.59
C ASN A 117 -10.00 -6.23 -11.16
N TRP A 118 -10.55 -7.27 -11.81
CA TRP A 118 -12.01 -7.48 -11.65
C TRP A 118 -12.53 -8.91 -11.66
N GLU A 119 -12.89 -9.38 -10.47
CA GLU A 119 -14.04 -10.27 -10.27
C GLU A 119 -15.03 -9.77 -9.18
N ARG A 120 -14.63 -8.79 -8.33
CA ARG A 120 -15.46 -8.30 -7.19
C ARG A 120 -15.61 -6.77 -7.05
N LEU A 121 -15.07 -5.99 -7.98
CA LEU A 121 -15.04 -4.53 -7.92
C LEU A 121 -16.24 -3.90 -8.62
N ARG A 122 -16.95 -2.98 -7.94
CA ARG A 122 -17.78 -1.98 -8.62
C ARG A 122 -16.94 -0.73 -8.87
N SER A 123 -16.65 -0.43 -10.12
CA SER A 123 -16.02 0.83 -10.53
C SER A 123 -17.08 1.93 -10.63
N SER A 124 -16.92 3.03 -9.90
CA SER A 124 -17.80 4.21 -10.05
C SER A 124 -16.99 5.45 -10.40
N THR A 125 -17.09 5.90 -11.64
CA THR A 125 -16.29 7.00 -12.18
C THR A 125 -16.97 8.37 -12.02
N THR A 126 -18.31 8.44 -11.97
CA THR A 126 -18.98 9.65 -12.48
C THR A 126 -19.74 10.51 -11.45
N ALA A 127 -20.11 9.99 -10.28
CA ALA A 127 -20.84 10.76 -9.25
C ALA A 127 -19.95 11.15 -8.06
N MET A 128 -19.27 10.18 -7.45
CA MET A 128 -18.39 10.41 -6.29
C MET A 128 -17.14 11.23 -6.66
N GLY A 129 -16.53 10.96 -7.83
CA GLY A 129 -15.38 11.71 -8.33
C GLY A 129 -15.68 13.17 -8.70
N ARG A 130 -16.96 13.53 -8.92
CA ARG A 130 -17.40 14.93 -9.05
C ARG A 130 -17.68 15.58 -7.70
N LEU A 131 -18.17 14.81 -6.74
CA LEU A 131 -18.40 15.28 -5.37
C LEU A 131 -17.07 15.59 -4.65
N LEU A 132 -16.08 14.70 -4.77
CA LEU A 132 -14.77 14.86 -4.12
C LEU A 132 -13.99 16.07 -4.66
N ARG A 133 -14.05 16.37 -5.97
CA ARG A 133 -13.44 17.58 -6.54
C ARG A 133 -14.02 18.88 -5.95
N ARG A 134 -15.29 18.87 -5.54
CA ARG A 134 -15.95 20.00 -4.88
C ARG A 134 -15.63 20.14 -3.40
N CYS A 135 -15.21 19.06 -2.73
CA CYS A 135 -14.86 19.09 -1.31
C CYS A 135 -13.37 19.38 -1.04
N TRP A 136 -12.53 19.37 -2.07
CA TRP A 136 -11.07 19.58 -1.99
C TRP A 136 -10.60 20.92 -2.56
N HIS A 137 -11.52 21.89 -2.68
CA HIS A 137 -11.25 23.33 -2.86
C HIS A 137 -11.97 24.08 -1.74
#